data_AF-A0A124H4B2-F1
#
_entry.id   AF-A0A124H4B2-F1
#
_cell.length_a   1.000
_cell.length_b   1.000
_cell.length_c   1.000
_cell.angle_alpha   90.00
_cell.angle_beta   90.00
_cell.angle_gamma   90.00
#
_symmetry.space_group_name_H-M   'P 1'
#
loop_
_entity.id
_entity.type
_entity.pdbx_description
1 polymer ?
#
loop_
_entity_poly.entity_id
_entity_poly.type
_entity_poly.pdbx_seq_one_letter_code
_entity_poly.pdbx_strand_id
1 'polypeptide(L)'
;MTQTSQDSVTAAVWDQQSIWSQSADRLKASVGRARLWALALGTAAAALGAAASQAMGWNSLLGKALAFAAAAAAGTAPVVALRGGPNRLSDWTRLRAVSEALKTEVYTYLAGVGAYRDAASAPALLAERSRRYRSDAVNLVHYTAGVSARQRPVPAVVDADSYVEHRLRRQITSYYRPKAQAMHRKVRFVERTELALGCFGGVLAAASGAFSVDWVAAWVAVVASISIAVTAHAVAQRYAYQHLEFTRTAEELERLLERWTTATERSEDFTDAFVSECEGVISIQNEAWMIRWTVG
;
A
#
# COMPACT_ATOMS: atom_id res chain seq x y z
N MET A 1 4.78 -22.23 35.99
CA MET A 1 3.48 -21.64 35.60
C MET A 1 3.62 -20.31 34.83
N THR A 2 4.70 -19.54 35.01
CA THR A 2 4.93 -18.23 34.38
C THR A 2 5.23 -18.27 32.88
N GLN A 3 5.99 -19.27 32.41
CA GLN A 3 6.36 -19.39 30.99
C GLN A 3 5.15 -19.69 30.07
N THR A 4 4.26 -20.59 30.51
CA THR A 4 3.01 -20.92 29.79
C THR A 4 2.05 -19.74 29.68
N SER A 5 2.02 -18.83 30.68
CA SER A 5 1.21 -17.61 30.61
C SER A 5 1.83 -16.55 29.68
N GLN A 6 3.16 -16.46 29.61
CA GLN A 6 3.85 -15.55 28.71
C GLN A 6 3.64 -15.93 27.24
N ASP A 7 3.76 -17.23 26.95
CA ASP A 7 3.53 -17.76 25.60
C ASP A 7 2.08 -17.56 25.15
N SER A 8 1.11 -17.72 26.06
CA SER A 8 -0.30 -17.54 25.74
C SER A 8 -0.70 -16.09 25.47
N VAL A 9 -0.18 -15.12 26.22
CA VAL A 9 -0.43 -13.69 25.98
C VAL A 9 0.19 -13.26 24.65
N THR A 10 1.43 -13.65 24.40
CA THR A 10 2.14 -13.29 23.16
C THR A 10 1.44 -13.86 21.94
N ALA A 11 1.05 -15.14 21.99
CA ALA A 11 0.28 -15.78 20.93
C ALA A 11 -1.06 -15.07 20.70
N ALA A 12 -1.79 -14.71 21.76
CA ALA A 12 -3.06 -13.99 21.66
C ALA A 12 -2.89 -12.62 20.98
N VAL A 13 -1.86 -11.84 21.34
CA VAL A 13 -1.58 -10.55 20.70
C VAL A 13 -1.15 -10.74 19.24
N TRP A 14 -0.38 -11.80 18.96
CA TRP A 14 0.04 -12.14 17.60
C TRP A 14 -1.14 -12.55 16.72
N ASP A 15 -2.12 -13.25 17.25
CA ASP A 15 -3.36 -13.59 16.55
C ASP A 15 -4.18 -12.35 16.24
N GLN A 16 -4.29 -11.43 17.20
CA GLN A 16 -4.94 -10.14 16.96
C GLN A 16 -4.21 -9.37 15.85
N GLN A 17 -2.89 -9.27 15.90
CA GLN A 17 -2.10 -8.65 14.84
C GLN A 17 -2.43 -9.26 13.47
N SER A 18 -2.60 -10.59 13.40
CA SER A 18 -2.95 -11.32 12.19
C SER A 18 -4.32 -10.90 11.65
N ILE A 19 -5.33 -10.78 12.52
CA ILE A 19 -6.68 -10.35 12.17
C ILE A 19 -6.68 -8.93 11.60
N TRP A 20 -6.03 -7.99 12.28
CA TRP A 20 -5.96 -6.58 11.84
C TRP A 20 -5.19 -6.43 10.52
N SER A 21 -4.08 -7.16 10.36
CA SER A 21 -3.31 -7.18 9.09
C SER A 21 -4.16 -7.69 7.93
N GLN A 22 -4.87 -8.80 8.13
CA GLN A 22 -5.73 -9.38 7.10
C GLN A 22 -6.89 -8.45 6.74
N SER A 23 -7.48 -7.79 7.75
CA SER A 23 -8.57 -6.83 7.54
C SER A 23 -8.08 -5.63 6.72
N ALA A 24 -6.89 -5.11 7.03
CA ALA A 24 -6.25 -4.06 6.23
C ALA A 24 -6.00 -4.51 4.79
N ASP A 25 -5.48 -5.73 4.56
CA ASP A 25 -5.24 -6.26 3.22
C ASP A 25 -6.54 -6.45 2.42
N ARG A 26 -7.60 -6.94 3.06
CA ARG A 26 -8.94 -7.08 2.45
C ARG A 26 -9.50 -5.72 2.03
N LEU A 27 -9.41 -4.71 2.90
CA LEU A 27 -9.89 -3.36 2.61
C LEU A 27 -9.07 -2.72 1.49
N LYS A 28 -7.74 -2.83 1.53
CA LYS A 28 -6.83 -2.38 0.46
C LYS A 28 -7.21 -2.98 -0.89
N ALA A 29 -7.44 -4.29 -0.94
CA ALA A 29 -7.85 -4.98 -2.15
C ALA A 29 -9.20 -4.50 -2.66
N SER A 30 -10.18 -4.26 -1.77
CA SER A 30 -11.48 -3.71 -2.18
C SER A 30 -11.38 -2.28 -2.74
N VAL A 31 -10.57 -1.41 -2.13
CA VAL A 31 -10.29 -0.05 -2.64
C VAL A 31 -9.64 -0.13 -4.01
N GLY A 32 -8.65 -1.01 -4.18
CA GLY A 32 -7.99 -1.24 -5.47
C GLY A 32 -8.96 -1.73 -6.55
N ARG A 33 -9.79 -2.74 -6.23
CA ARG A 33 -10.82 -3.26 -7.16
C ARG A 33 -11.84 -2.20 -7.55
N ALA A 34 -12.30 -1.38 -6.59
CA ALA A 34 -13.25 -0.31 -6.86
C ALA A 34 -12.67 0.72 -7.85
N ARG A 35 -11.43 1.16 -7.63
CA ARG A 35 -10.75 2.08 -8.56
C ARG A 35 -10.56 1.47 -9.94
N LEU A 36 -10.19 0.20 -10.02
CA LEU A 36 -10.04 -0.51 -11.28
C LEU A 36 -11.37 -0.62 -12.04
N TRP A 37 -12.45 -1.00 -11.35
CA TRP A 37 -13.77 -1.10 -11.98
C TRP A 37 -14.32 0.26 -12.41
N ALA A 38 -14.11 1.32 -11.62
CA ALA A 38 -14.51 2.66 -12.00
C ALA A 38 -13.78 3.12 -13.28
N LEU A 39 -12.47 2.84 -13.38
CA LEU A 39 -11.69 3.09 -14.59
C LEU A 39 -12.21 2.27 -15.78
N ALA A 40 -12.43 0.97 -15.59
CA ALA A 40 -12.92 0.09 -16.65
C ALA A 40 -14.29 0.54 -17.18
N LEU A 41 -15.20 0.96 -16.29
CA LEU A 41 -16.51 1.50 -16.65
C LEU A 41 -16.38 2.84 -17.40
N GLY A 42 -15.50 3.74 -16.96
CA GLY A 42 -15.24 5.00 -17.66
C GLY A 42 -14.69 4.77 -19.07
N THR A 43 -13.72 3.87 -19.22
CA THR A 43 -13.17 3.49 -20.53
C THR A 43 -14.22 2.82 -21.42
N ALA A 44 -15.03 1.92 -20.86
CA ALA A 44 -16.13 1.28 -21.59
C ALA A 44 -17.18 2.31 -22.04
N ALA A 45 -17.54 3.27 -21.18
CA ALA A 45 -18.45 4.34 -21.54
C ALA A 45 -17.95 5.17 -22.72
N ALA A 46 -16.66 5.55 -22.70
CA ALA A 46 -16.04 6.29 -23.79
C ALA A 46 -16.03 5.49 -25.11
N ALA A 47 -15.62 4.22 -25.06
CA ALA A 47 -15.56 3.35 -26.24
C ALA A 47 -16.95 3.08 -26.82
N LEU A 48 -17.93 2.75 -25.98
CA LEU A 48 -19.31 2.51 -26.41
C LEU A 48 -19.97 3.76 -26.96
N GLY A 49 -19.71 4.93 -26.37
CA GLY A 49 -20.21 6.21 -26.88
C GLY A 49 -19.67 6.54 -28.27
N ALA A 50 -18.38 6.32 -28.51
CA ALA A 50 -17.75 6.48 -29.81
C ALA A 50 -18.23 5.45 -30.85
N ALA A 51 -18.51 4.21 -30.42
CA ALA A 51 -19.09 3.20 -31.30
C ALA A 51 -20.55 3.53 -31.65
N ALA A 52 -21.32 4.06 -30.70
CA ALA A 52 -22.71 4.46 -30.89
C ALA A 52 -22.88 5.55 -31.96
N SER A 53 -22.01 6.58 -31.93
CA SER A 53 -22.07 7.68 -32.90
C SER A 53 -21.80 7.22 -34.33
N GLN A 54 -20.88 6.27 -34.51
CA GLN A 54 -20.59 5.66 -35.81
C GLN A 54 -21.70 4.70 -36.26
N ALA A 55 -22.26 3.91 -35.32
CA ALA A 55 -23.31 2.94 -35.60
C ALA A 55 -24.65 3.58 -36.02
N MET A 56 -24.98 4.75 -35.45
CA MET A 56 -26.23 5.46 -35.77
C MET A 56 -26.41 5.77 -37.25
N GLY A 57 -25.32 5.93 -38.00
CA GLY A 57 -25.37 6.23 -39.44
C GLY A 57 -25.88 5.08 -40.32
N TRP A 58 -25.76 3.82 -39.86
CA TRP A 58 -26.09 2.63 -40.66
C TRP A 58 -27.00 1.62 -39.94
N ASN A 59 -27.09 1.67 -38.60
CA ASN A 59 -28.03 0.87 -37.82
C ASN A 59 -28.50 1.63 -36.55
N SER A 60 -29.69 2.23 -36.62
CA SER A 60 -30.25 3.04 -35.53
C SER A 60 -30.49 2.27 -34.24
N LEU A 61 -30.93 1.00 -34.31
CA LEU A 61 -31.20 0.19 -33.12
C LEU A 61 -29.89 -0.13 -32.38
N LEU A 62 -28.87 -0.56 -33.12
CA LEU A 62 -27.55 -0.84 -32.57
C LEU A 62 -26.93 0.42 -31.94
N GLY A 63 -27.00 1.55 -32.63
CA GLY A 63 -26.51 2.84 -32.12
C GLY A 63 -27.19 3.25 -30.81
N LYS A 64 -28.52 3.12 -30.71
CA LYS A 64 -29.25 3.41 -29.47
C LYS A 64 -28.88 2.47 -28.32
N ALA A 65 -28.72 1.17 -28.60
CA ALA A 65 -28.32 0.19 -27.59
C ALA A 65 -26.91 0.49 -27.03
N LEU A 66 -25.96 0.82 -27.90
CA LEU A 66 -24.60 1.21 -27.51
C LEU A 66 -24.59 2.52 -26.71
N ALA A 67 -25.39 3.52 -27.12
CA ALA A 67 -25.50 4.78 -26.39
C ALA A 67 -26.09 4.58 -24.98
N PHE A 68 -27.11 3.73 -24.84
CA PHE A 68 -27.67 3.38 -23.54
C PHE A 68 -26.64 2.68 -22.64
N ALA A 69 -25.92 1.70 -23.19
CA ALA A 69 -24.86 1.00 -22.46
C ALA A 69 -23.74 1.96 -22.03
N ALA A 70 -23.35 2.92 -22.89
CA ALA A 70 -22.39 3.96 -22.57
C ALA A 70 -22.86 4.84 -21.40
N ALA A 71 -24.12 5.30 -21.43
CA ALA A 71 -24.71 6.11 -20.38
C ALA A 71 -24.81 5.34 -19.05
N ALA A 72 -25.20 4.07 -19.08
CA ALA A 72 -25.23 3.21 -17.89
C ALA A 72 -23.83 3.01 -17.29
N ALA A 73 -22.81 2.77 -18.12
CA ALA A 73 -21.42 2.67 -17.68
C ALA A 73 -20.91 4.00 -17.09
N ALA A 74 -21.21 5.14 -17.74
CA ALA A 74 -20.84 6.47 -17.25
C ALA A 74 -21.51 6.81 -15.91
N GLY A 75 -22.80 6.49 -15.75
CA GLY A 75 -23.55 6.74 -14.51
C GLY A 75 -23.13 5.84 -13.35
N THR A 76 -22.69 4.61 -13.62
CA THR A 76 -22.25 3.66 -12.58
C THR A 76 -20.81 3.88 -12.13
N ALA A 77 -19.93 4.40 -12.99
CA ALA A 77 -18.51 4.59 -12.67
C ALA A 77 -18.26 5.44 -11.40
N PRO A 78 -18.91 6.60 -11.17
CA PRO A 78 -18.74 7.39 -9.94
C PRO A 78 -19.19 6.65 -8.68
N VAL A 79 -20.29 5.89 -8.75
CA VAL A 79 -20.81 5.12 -7.61
C VAL A 79 -19.81 4.05 -7.19
N VAL A 80 -19.19 3.37 -8.16
CA VAL A 80 -18.12 2.42 -7.88
C VAL A 80 -16.87 3.13 -7.34
N ALA A 81 -16.52 4.29 -7.88
CA ALA A 81 -15.36 5.08 -7.43
C ALA A 81 -15.45 5.50 -5.96
N LEU A 82 -16.65 5.80 -5.44
CA LEU A 82 -16.87 6.11 -4.02
C LEU A 82 -16.38 4.99 -3.08
N ARG A 83 -16.44 3.72 -3.51
CA ARG A 83 -15.92 2.59 -2.73
C ARG A 83 -14.39 2.55 -2.67
N GLY A 84 -13.70 3.30 -3.52
CA GLY A 84 -12.26 3.53 -3.50
C GLY A 84 -11.85 4.92 -2.98
N GLY A 85 -12.80 5.67 -2.39
CA GLY A 85 -12.64 7.04 -1.97
C GLY A 85 -11.79 7.23 -0.70
N PRO A 86 -11.56 8.50 -0.29
CA PRO A 86 -10.64 8.87 0.79
C PRO A 86 -11.02 8.28 2.15
N ASN A 87 -12.32 8.14 2.47
CA ASN A 87 -12.76 7.58 3.75
C ASN A 87 -12.33 6.10 3.91
N ARG A 88 -12.52 5.29 2.87
CA ARG A 88 -12.09 3.87 2.87
C ARG A 88 -10.58 3.72 2.97
N LEU A 89 -9.87 4.67 2.40
CA LEU A 89 -8.42 4.72 2.43
C LEU A 89 -7.90 5.15 3.81
N SER A 90 -8.56 6.10 4.46
CA SER A 90 -8.32 6.48 5.85
C SER A 90 -8.58 5.30 6.82
N ASP A 91 -9.70 4.60 6.66
CA ASP A 91 -9.99 3.38 7.42
C ASP A 91 -8.92 2.29 7.22
N TRP A 92 -8.48 2.09 5.98
CA TRP A 92 -7.38 1.15 5.67
C TRP A 92 -6.08 1.54 6.36
N THR A 93 -5.71 2.81 6.28
CA THR A 93 -4.55 3.41 6.96
C THR A 93 -4.62 3.13 8.46
N ARG A 94 -5.76 3.40 9.10
CA ARG A 94 -5.92 3.17 10.55
C ARG A 94 -5.89 1.69 10.93
N LEU A 95 -6.53 0.80 10.14
CA LEU A 95 -6.43 -0.66 10.34
C LEU A 95 -4.97 -1.13 10.25
N ARG A 96 -4.23 -0.61 9.28
CA ARG A 96 -2.82 -0.93 9.07
C ARG A 96 -1.96 -0.44 10.24
N ALA A 97 -2.22 0.76 10.74
CA ALA A 97 -1.53 1.33 11.89
C ALA A 97 -1.70 0.47 13.15
N VAL A 98 -2.94 0.05 13.48
CA VAL A 98 -3.19 -0.86 14.62
C VAL A 98 -2.44 -2.17 14.46
N SER A 99 -2.47 -2.76 13.26
CA SER A 99 -1.71 -3.98 12.97
C SER A 99 -0.20 -3.81 13.14
N GLU A 100 0.37 -2.65 12.80
CA GLU A 100 1.81 -2.44 12.96
C GLU A 100 2.17 -2.11 14.40
N ALA A 101 1.36 -1.33 15.11
CA ALA A 101 1.53 -1.09 16.54
C ALA A 101 1.55 -2.41 17.33
N LEU A 102 0.57 -3.31 17.08
CA LEU A 102 0.55 -4.64 17.71
C LEU A 102 1.79 -5.47 17.37
N LYS A 103 2.31 -5.35 16.15
CA LYS A 103 3.54 -6.05 15.74
C LYS A 103 4.75 -5.51 16.49
N THR A 104 4.88 -4.18 16.55
CA THR A 104 5.96 -3.51 17.27
C THR A 104 5.95 -3.89 18.75
N GLU A 105 4.81 -3.84 19.43
CA GLU A 105 4.72 -4.27 20.84
C GLU A 105 5.19 -5.72 21.04
N VAL A 106 4.84 -6.65 20.14
CA VAL A 106 5.30 -8.04 20.22
C VAL A 106 6.83 -8.12 20.05
N TYR A 107 7.41 -7.41 19.09
CA TYR A 107 8.86 -7.44 18.89
C TYR A 107 9.64 -6.77 20.04
N THR A 108 9.14 -5.65 20.58
CA THR A 108 9.75 -4.97 21.73
C THR A 108 9.63 -5.81 23.00
N TYR A 109 8.48 -6.46 23.22
CA TYR A 109 8.28 -7.39 24.32
C TYR A 109 9.22 -8.59 24.23
N LEU A 110 9.30 -9.24 23.06
CA LEU A 110 10.15 -10.41 22.84
C LEU A 110 11.65 -10.08 22.95
N ALA A 111 12.04 -8.86 22.57
CA ALA A 111 13.42 -8.39 22.73
C ALA A 111 13.77 -8.06 24.20
N GLY A 112 12.78 -7.96 25.09
CA GLY A 112 12.97 -7.68 26.52
C GLY A 112 13.48 -6.26 26.80
N VAL A 113 13.11 -5.29 25.97
CA VAL A 113 13.65 -3.92 26.00
C VAL A 113 12.65 -2.88 26.50
N GLY A 114 13.16 -1.75 26.99
CA GLY A 114 12.41 -0.61 27.44
C GLY A 114 11.43 -0.97 28.55
N ALA A 115 10.13 -0.66 28.34
CA ALA A 115 9.09 -0.93 29.32
C ALA A 115 8.84 -2.42 29.59
N TYR A 116 9.43 -3.33 28.80
CA TYR A 116 9.31 -4.78 28.96
C TYR A 116 10.51 -5.44 29.65
N ARG A 117 11.48 -4.64 30.14
CA ARG A 117 12.66 -5.14 30.86
C ARG A 117 12.30 -5.83 32.18
N ASP A 118 11.25 -5.36 32.85
CA ASP A 118 10.70 -6.05 34.02
C ASP A 118 9.83 -7.26 33.58
N ALA A 119 10.45 -8.44 33.60
CA ALA A 119 9.81 -9.69 33.20
C ALA A 119 8.55 -10.04 34.01
N ALA A 120 8.41 -9.53 35.24
CA ALA A 120 7.25 -9.81 36.08
C ALA A 120 5.99 -9.07 35.59
N SER A 121 6.14 -7.80 35.18
CA SER A 121 5.02 -6.96 34.69
C SER A 121 4.84 -6.97 33.18
N ALA A 122 5.87 -7.36 32.42
CA ALA A 122 5.88 -7.33 30.95
C ALA A 122 4.65 -8.00 30.28
N PRO A 123 4.16 -9.18 30.71
CA PRO A 123 3.02 -9.82 30.06
C PRO A 123 1.70 -9.05 30.29
N ALA A 124 1.51 -8.50 31.50
CA ALA A 124 0.35 -7.70 31.82
C ALA A 124 0.35 -6.39 31.01
N LEU A 125 1.52 -5.75 30.90
CA LEU A 125 1.71 -4.53 30.11
C LEU A 125 1.45 -4.76 28.61
N LEU A 126 1.95 -5.88 28.04
CA LEU A 126 1.72 -6.23 26.64
C LEU A 126 0.21 -6.40 26.36
N ALA A 127 -0.48 -7.13 27.25
CA ALA A 127 -1.91 -7.33 27.15
C ALA A 127 -2.69 -6.00 27.26
N GLU A 128 -2.28 -5.11 28.16
CA GLU A 128 -2.87 -3.78 28.34
C GLU A 128 -2.70 -2.90 27.11
N ARG A 129 -1.46 -2.72 26.62
CA ARG A 129 -1.17 -1.90 25.43
C ARG A 129 -1.88 -2.45 24.19
N SER A 130 -1.89 -3.77 24.02
CA SER A 130 -2.64 -4.42 22.95
C SER A 130 -4.15 -4.14 23.01
N ARG A 131 -4.75 -4.12 24.21
CA ARG A 131 -6.16 -3.71 24.39
C ARG A 131 -6.35 -2.24 24.03
N ARG A 132 -5.45 -1.36 24.45
CA ARG A 132 -5.53 0.08 24.18
C ARG A 132 -5.56 0.39 22.68
N TYR A 133 -4.61 -0.11 21.89
CA TYR A 133 -4.62 0.13 20.44
C TYR A 133 -5.90 -0.35 19.74
N ARG A 134 -6.48 -1.45 20.21
CA ARG A 134 -7.75 -1.97 19.68
C ARG A 134 -8.95 -1.12 20.12
N SER A 135 -8.95 -0.66 21.37
CA SER A 135 -9.98 0.24 21.90
C SER A 135 -9.99 1.57 21.17
N ASP A 136 -8.82 2.15 20.90
CA ASP A 136 -8.66 3.40 20.14
C ASP A 136 -9.17 3.28 18.68
N ALA A 137 -9.31 2.04 18.20
CA ALA A 137 -9.81 1.70 16.87
C ALA A 137 -11.16 0.96 16.89
N VAL A 138 -11.96 1.10 17.96
CA VAL A 138 -13.23 0.39 18.12
C VAL A 138 -14.19 0.58 16.94
N ASN A 139 -14.20 1.77 16.32
CA ASN A 139 -15.03 2.08 15.17
C ASN A 139 -14.66 1.26 13.90
N LEU A 140 -13.49 0.62 13.87
CA LEU A 140 -12.99 -0.19 12.75
C LEU A 140 -13.20 -1.70 12.96
N VAL A 141 -13.67 -2.13 14.14
CA VAL A 141 -13.83 -3.55 14.49
C VAL A 141 -14.77 -4.28 13.53
N HIS A 142 -15.74 -3.58 12.93
CA HIS A 142 -16.63 -4.17 11.92
C HIS A 142 -15.87 -4.72 10.70
N TYR A 143 -14.68 -4.21 10.36
CA TYR A 143 -13.84 -4.76 9.29
C TYR A 143 -13.17 -6.08 9.67
N THR A 144 -13.09 -6.40 10.96
CA THR A 144 -12.49 -7.64 11.49
C THR A 144 -13.50 -8.78 11.59
N ALA A 145 -14.80 -8.50 11.40
CA ALA A 145 -15.85 -9.51 11.45
C ALA A 145 -15.60 -10.62 10.42
N GLY A 146 -15.68 -11.88 10.86
CA GLY A 146 -15.43 -13.05 10.01
C GLY A 146 -13.97 -13.22 9.56
N VAL A 147 -13.02 -12.58 10.23
CA VAL A 147 -11.58 -12.80 10.02
C VAL A 147 -11.03 -13.63 11.17
N SER A 148 -10.56 -14.83 10.86
CA SER A 148 -9.80 -15.65 11.81
C SER A 148 -8.30 -15.39 11.68
N ALA A 149 -7.58 -15.51 12.78
CA ALA A 149 -6.13 -15.43 12.76
C ALA A 149 -5.55 -16.55 11.87
N ARG A 150 -4.61 -16.19 10.99
CA ARG A 150 -3.81 -17.21 10.30
C ARG A 150 -2.87 -17.87 11.29
N GLN A 151 -2.80 -19.20 11.25
CA GLN A 151 -1.82 -19.97 11.99
C GLN A 151 -0.42 -19.62 11.52
N ARG A 152 0.36 -18.97 12.39
CA ARG A 152 1.74 -18.57 12.12
C ARG A 152 2.52 -18.59 13.43
N PRO A 153 3.79 -19.02 13.41
CA PRO A 153 4.60 -19.00 14.62
C PRO A 153 4.79 -17.56 15.09
N VAL A 154 4.91 -17.40 16.42
CA VAL A 154 5.43 -16.18 17.03
C VAL A 154 6.87 -15.98 16.54
N PRO A 155 7.33 -14.74 16.31
CA PRO A 155 8.72 -14.48 15.93
C PRO A 155 9.69 -15.11 16.92
N ALA A 156 10.76 -15.74 16.44
CA ALA A 156 11.80 -16.37 17.26
C ALA A 156 12.76 -15.34 17.88
N VAL A 157 12.21 -14.31 18.52
CA VAL A 157 12.97 -13.26 19.21
C VAL A 157 12.93 -13.56 20.70
N VAL A 158 14.09 -13.52 21.35
CA VAL A 158 14.26 -13.79 22.78
C VAL A 158 15.10 -12.72 23.48
N ASP A 159 15.76 -11.86 22.70
CA ASP A 159 16.65 -10.79 23.14
C ASP A 159 16.89 -9.79 21.98
N ALA A 160 17.73 -8.79 22.20
CA ALA A 160 18.05 -7.80 21.19
C ALA A 160 18.89 -8.34 20.01
N ASP A 161 19.73 -9.34 20.21
CA ASP A 161 20.54 -9.92 19.12
C ASP A 161 19.66 -10.74 18.15
N SER A 162 18.77 -11.57 18.69
CA SER A 162 17.75 -12.29 17.92
C SER A 162 16.73 -11.35 17.28
N TYR A 163 16.44 -10.19 17.89
CA TYR A 163 15.70 -9.10 17.25
C TYR A 163 16.44 -8.61 16.00
N VAL A 164 17.74 -8.31 16.09
CA VAL A 164 18.52 -7.84 14.93
C VAL A 164 18.47 -8.85 13.78
N GLU A 165 18.59 -10.13 14.08
CA GLU A 165 18.54 -11.19 13.06
C GLU A 165 17.13 -11.34 12.45
N HIS A 166 16.13 -11.60 13.29
CA HIS A 166 14.81 -12.02 12.82
C HIS A 166 13.90 -10.86 12.42
N ARG A 167 14.15 -9.65 12.94
CA ARG A 167 13.39 -8.44 12.63
C ARG A 167 14.17 -7.54 11.69
N LEU A 168 15.30 -6.99 12.13
CA LEU A 168 15.98 -5.90 11.40
C LEU A 168 16.60 -6.37 10.07
N ARG A 169 17.50 -7.35 10.11
CA ARG A 169 18.17 -7.87 8.89
C ARG A 169 17.18 -8.41 7.89
N ARG A 170 16.17 -9.16 8.36
CA ARG A 170 15.08 -9.66 7.51
C ARG A 170 14.30 -8.51 6.86
N GLN A 171 14.01 -7.44 7.60
CA GLN A 171 13.28 -6.30 7.08
C GLN A 171 14.08 -5.55 5.98
N ILE A 172 15.40 -5.39 6.16
CA ILE A 172 16.29 -4.79 5.16
C ILE A 172 16.33 -5.66 3.89
N THR A 173 16.71 -6.94 4.06
CA THR A 173 17.04 -7.86 2.95
C THR A 173 15.82 -8.38 2.21
N SER A 174 14.74 -8.69 2.92
CA SER A 174 13.57 -9.36 2.35
C SER A 174 12.44 -8.41 2.00
N TYR A 175 12.44 -7.19 2.52
CA TYR A 175 11.33 -6.25 2.34
C TYR A 175 11.77 -4.94 1.66
N TYR A 176 12.60 -4.12 2.31
CA TYR A 176 12.87 -2.76 1.81
C TYR A 176 13.72 -2.77 0.53
N ARG A 177 14.85 -3.48 0.51
CA ARG A 177 15.73 -3.55 -0.67
C ARG A 177 15.03 -4.14 -1.89
N PRO A 178 14.35 -5.31 -1.82
CA PRO A 178 13.63 -5.85 -2.97
C PRO A 178 12.49 -4.95 -3.44
N LYS A 179 11.77 -4.29 -2.52
CA LYS A 179 10.70 -3.36 -2.90
C LYS A 179 11.22 -2.12 -3.59
N ALA A 180 12.32 -1.54 -3.12
CA ALA A 180 12.98 -0.43 -3.80
C ALA A 180 13.32 -0.83 -5.26
N GLN A 181 13.99 -1.96 -5.45
CA GLN A 181 14.34 -2.45 -6.80
C GLN A 181 13.10 -2.70 -7.67
N ALA A 182 12.04 -3.29 -7.10
CA ALA A 182 10.80 -3.51 -7.82
C ALA A 182 10.14 -2.19 -8.26
N MET A 183 10.16 -1.14 -7.42
CA MET A 183 9.63 0.17 -7.79
C MET A 183 10.49 0.85 -8.86
N HIS A 184 11.82 0.74 -8.76
CA HIS A 184 12.73 1.25 -9.80
C HIS A 184 12.43 0.62 -11.18
N ARG A 185 12.23 -0.71 -11.24
CA ARG A 185 11.87 -1.39 -12.48
C ARG A 185 10.54 -0.88 -13.06
N LYS A 186 9.56 -0.58 -12.20
CA LYS A 186 8.27 -0.02 -12.62
C LYS A 186 8.40 1.39 -13.18
N VAL A 187 9.22 2.25 -12.57
CA VAL A 187 9.53 3.59 -13.12
C VAL A 187 10.06 3.46 -14.54
N ARG A 188 11.11 2.63 -14.73
CA ARG A 188 11.71 2.39 -16.06
C ARG A 188 10.72 1.87 -17.10
N PHE A 189 9.82 0.98 -16.68
CA PHE A 189 8.79 0.46 -17.57
C PHE A 189 7.81 1.56 -18.02
N VAL A 190 7.36 2.41 -17.09
CA VAL A 190 6.43 3.49 -17.39
C VAL A 190 7.09 4.57 -18.26
N GLU A 191 8.32 4.99 -17.96
CA GLU A 191 9.10 5.93 -18.79
C GLU A 191 9.23 5.46 -20.25
N ARG A 192 9.51 4.17 -20.45
CA ARG A 192 9.59 3.58 -21.81
C ARG A 192 8.25 3.59 -22.53
N THR A 193 7.17 3.35 -21.79
CA THR A 193 5.81 3.35 -22.33
C THR A 193 5.38 4.77 -22.72
N GLU A 194 5.70 5.76 -21.88
CA GLU A 194 5.45 7.18 -22.15
C GLU A 194 6.18 7.64 -23.43
N LEU A 195 7.46 7.27 -23.59
CA LEU A 195 8.22 7.57 -24.81
C LEU A 195 7.58 6.92 -26.05
N ALA A 196 7.23 5.64 -25.97
CA ALA A 196 6.61 4.93 -27.10
C ALA A 196 5.26 5.56 -27.51
N LEU A 197 4.44 5.95 -26.54
CA LEU A 197 3.16 6.62 -26.78
C LEU A 197 3.35 8.04 -27.33
N GLY A 198 4.36 8.77 -26.86
CA GLY A 198 4.72 10.08 -27.40
C GLY A 198 5.14 9.99 -28.87
N CYS A 199 5.99 9.02 -29.22
CA CYS A 199 6.35 8.75 -30.62
C CYS A 199 5.13 8.37 -31.46
N PHE A 200 4.25 7.50 -30.95
CA PHE A 200 3.03 7.10 -31.64
C PHE A 200 2.09 8.29 -31.87
N GLY A 201 1.88 9.15 -30.86
CA GLY A 201 1.10 10.37 -30.98
C GLY A 201 1.69 11.33 -32.03
N GLY A 202 3.02 11.47 -32.08
CA GLY A 202 3.72 12.25 -33.10
C GLY A 202 3.49 11.72 -34.52
N VAL A 203 3.53 10.39 -34.71
CA VAL A 203 3.23 9.74 -36.00
C VAL A 203 1.78 9.98 -36.43
N LEU A 204 0.82 9.83 -35.51
CA LEU A 204 -0.59 10.08 -35.80
C LEU A 204 -0.86 11.55 -36.16
N ALA A 205 -0.23 12.50 -35.47
CA ALA A 205 -0.32 13.91 -35.79
C ALA A 205 0.23 14.22 -37.19
N ALA A 206 1.39 13.65 -37.55
CA ALA A 206 1.97 13.80 -38.88
C ALA A 206 1.09 13.20 -39.98
N ALA A 207 0.53 12.00 -39.75
CA ALA A 207 -0.38 11.34 -40.70
C ALA A 207 -1.68 12.13 -40.90
N SER A 208 -2.26 12.70 -39.84
CA SER A 208 -3.45 13.54 -39.97
C SER A 208 -3.20 14.76 -40.85
N GLY A 209 -2.05 15.42 -40.72
CA GLY A 209 -1.70 16.57 -41.55
C GLY A 209 -1.49 16.20 -43.02
N ALA A 210 -0.99 14.99 -43.30
CA ALA A 210 -0.69 14.53 -44.65
C ALA A 210 -1.92 14.02 -45.42
N PHE A 211 -2.88 13.36 -44.74
CA PHE A 211 -3.96 12.61 -45.41
C PHE A 211 -5.35 13.27 -45.36
N SER A 212 -5.48 14.51 -44.87
CA SER A 212 -6.75 15.26 -44.85
C SER A 212 -7.92 14.48 -44.20
N VAL A 213 -7.63 13.67 -43.19
CA VAL A 213 -8.63 12.91 -42.42
C VAL A 213 -9.55 13.91 -41.70
N ASP A 214 -10.85 13.59 -41.60
CA ASP A 214 -11.85 14.42 -40.91
C ASP A 214 -11.28 15.02 -39.61
N TRP A 215 -11.23 16.36 -39.57
CA TRP A 215 -10.57 17.16 -38.52
C TRP A 215 -10.93 16.68 -37.10
N VAL A 216 -12.18 16.28 -36.87
CA VAL A 216 -12.65 15.83 -35.56
C VAL A 216 -12.06 14.49 -35.14
N ALA A 217 -11.89 13.53 -36.07
CA ALA A 217 -11.33 12.21 -35.77
C ALA A 217 -9.83 12.27 -35.43
N ALA A 218 -9.11 13.19 -36.07
CA ALA A 218 -7.69 13.43 -35.80
C ALA A 218 -7.43 13.92 -34.36
N TRP A 219 -8.25 14.84 -33.85
CA TRP A 219 -8.08 15.40 -32.51
C TRP A 219 -8.39 14.41 -31.39
N VAL A 220 -9.28 13.43 -31.62
CA VAL A 220 -9.61 12.39 -30.63
C VAL A 220 -8.36 11.57 -30.26
N ALA A 221 -7.58 11.15 -31.26
CA ALA A 221 -6.37 10.35 -31.03
C ALA A 221 -5.27 11.14 -30.32
N VAL A 222 -5.14 12.44 -30.63
CA VAL A 222 -4.19 13.36 -29.98
C VAL A 222 -4.55 13.54 -28.51
N VAL A 223 -5.82 13.85 -28.19
CA VAL A 223 -6.30 14.03 -26.81
C VAL A 223 -6.16 12.75 -25.99
N ALA A 224 -6.46 11.58 -26.59
CA ALA A 224 -6.24 10.29 -25.95
C ALA A 224 -4.75 10.06 -25.62
N SER A 225 -3.86 10.35 -26.56
CA SER A 225 -2.40 10.21 -26.37
C SER A 225 -1.89 11.12 -25.25
N ILE A 226 -2.30 12.39 -25.24
CA ILE A 226 -1.95 13.34 -24.16
C ILE A 226 -2.46 12.85 -22.81
N SER A 227 -3.71 12.37 -22.75
CA SER A 227 -4.31 11.87 -21.50
C SER A 227 -3.57 10.65 -20.96
N ILE A 228 -3.15 9.73 -21.84
CA ILE A 228 -2.36 8.56 -21.44
C ILE A 228 -0.97 8.99 -20.98
N ALA A 229 -0.30 9.91 -21.69
CA ALA A 229 1.02 10.42 -21.32
C ALA A 229 1.00 11.08 -19.92
N VAL A 230 0.04 11.97 -19.66
CA VAL A 230 -0.13 12.62 -18.34
C VAL A 230 -0.37 11.58 -17.24
N THR A 231 -1.21 10.58 -17.52
CA THR A 231 -1.50 9.50 -16.56
C THR A 231 -0.27 8.63 -16.29
N ALA A 232 0.47 8.27 -17.34
CA ALA A 232 1.72 7.52 -17.23
C ALA A 232 2.74 8.29 -16.38
N HIS A 233 2.91 9.59 -16.66
CA HIS A 233 3.80 10.45 -15.89
C HIS A 233 3.44 10.48 -14.40
N ALA A 234 2.16 10.67 -14.06
CA ALA A 234 1.71 10.67 -12.66
C ALA A 234 1.98 9.32 -11.95
N VAL A 235 1.80 8.21 -12.67
CA VAL A 235 2.14 6.87 -12.16
C VAL A 235 3.64 6.70 -11.97
N ALA A 236 4.47 7.18 -12.90
CA ALA A 236 5.92 7.15 -12.79
C ALA A 236 6.40 7.93 -11.56
N GLN A 237 5.90 9.16 -11.34
CA GLN A 237 6.22 9.98 -10.16
C GLN A 237 5.90 9.24 -8.86
N ARG A 238 4.75 8.57 -8.81
CA ARG A 238 4.37 7.76 -7.65
C ARG A 238 5.33 6.60 -7.39
N TYR A 239 5.75 5.87 -8.42
CA TYR A 239 6.72 4.78 -8.24
C TYR A 239 8.12 5.31 -7.89
N ALA A 240 8.54 6.43 -8.46
CA ALA A 240 9.82 7.08 -8.14
C ALA A 240 9.86 7.51 -6.68
N TYR A 241 8.76 8.09 -6.20
CA TYR A 241 8.59 8.41 -4.79
C TYR A 241 8.68 7.17 -3.89
N GLN A 242 7.96 6.09 -4.23
CA GLN A 242 8.00 4.84 -3.45
C GLN A 242 9.39 4.21 -3.44
N HIS A 243 10.13 4.30 -4.56
CA HIS A 243 11.51 3.87 -4.63
C HIS A 243 12.39 4.66 -3.66
N LEU A 244 12.30 6.00 -3.68
CA LEU A 244 13.07 6.86 -2.78
C LEU A 244 12.83 6.52 -1.31
N GLU A 245 11.57 6.37 -0.89
CA GLU A 245 11.24 6.03 0.49
C GLU A 245 11.80 4.69 0.92
N PHE A 246 11.60 3.64 0.11
CA PHE A 246 12.12 2.32 0.48
C PHE A 246 13.64 2.28 0.53
N THR A 247 14.32 3.02 -0.36
CA THR A 247 15.77 3.16 -0.33
C THR A 247 16.22 3.91 0.92
N ARG A 248 15.61 5.06 1.21
CA ARG A 248 15.93 5.86 2.41
C ARG A 248 15.72 5.07 3.69
N THR A 249 14.61 4.36 3.82
CA THR A 249 14.35 3.51 5.00
C THR A 249 15.35 2.36 5.10
N ALA A 250 15.72 1.72 3.98
CA ALA A 250 16.74 0.66 4.00
C ALA A 250 18.09 1.21 4.49
N GLU A 251 18.52 2.36 3.98
CA GLU A 251 19.78 3.00 4.38
C GLU A 251 19.77 3.42 5.85
N GLU A 252 18.66 3.95 6.37
CA GLU A 252 18.53 4.29 7.78
C GLU A 252 18.66 3.06 8.68
N LEU A 253 17.98 1.96 8.33
CA LEU A 253 18.05 0.70 9.06
C LEU A 253 19.44 0.05 8.96
N GLU A 254 20.13 0.20 7.82
CA GLU A 254 21.50 -0.26 7.65
C GLU A 254 22.49 0.54 8.50
N ARG A 255 22.32 1.87 8.59
CA ARG A 255 23.12 2.71 9.52
C ARG A 255 22.91 2.31 10.98
N LEU A 256 21.66 2.03 11.37
CA LEU A 256 21.37 1.50 12.71
C LEU A 256 22.05 0.14 12.93
N LEU A 257 21.97 -0.77 11.94
CA LEU A 257 22.63 -2.07 12.00
C LEU A 257 24.15 -1.94 12.12
N GLU A 258 24.77 -1.04 11.36
CA GLU A 258 26.21 -0.77 11.45
C GLU A 258 26.59 -0.29 12.85
N ARG A 259 25.82 0.64 13.42
CA ARG A 259 26.00 1.12 14.80
C ARG A 259 25.87 -0.02 15.83
N TRP A 260 24.92 -0.94 15.65
CA TRP A 260 24.80 -2.14 16.49
C TRP A 260 26.03 -3.03 16.42
N THR A 261 26.54 -3.27 15.21
CA THR A 261 27.68 -4.17 14.99
C THR A 261 29.02 -3.61 15.45
N THR A 262 29.19 -2.29 15.42
CA THR A 262 30.44 -1.61 15.79
C THR A 262 30.52 -1.23 17.27
N ALA A 263 29.40 -1.27 18.00
CA ALA A 263 29.37 -1.03 19.43
C ALA A 263 30.13 -2.12 20.20
N THR A 264 31.21 -1.73 20.90
CA THR A 264 32.04 -2.61 21.72
C THR A 264 31.34 -3.03 23.02
N GLU A 265 30.57 -2.13 23.61
CA GLU A 265 29.76 -2.37 24.80
C GLU A 265 28.32 -1.93 24.52
N ARG A 266 27.35 -2.78 24.89
CA ARG A 266 25.92 -2.52 24.69
C ARG A 266 25.26 -2.44 26.06
N SER A 267 25.16 -1.22 26.58
CA SER A 267 24.39 -0.97 27.81
C SER A 267 22.90 -1.20 27.56
N GLU A 268 22.15 -1.39 28.65
CA GLU A 268 20.70 -1.52 28.58
C GLU A 268 20.03 -0.33 27.88
N ASP A 269 20.45 0.89 28.22
CA ASP A 269 19.97 2.12 27.59
C ASP A 269 20.27 2.18 26.08
N PHE A 270 21.46 1.72 25.68
CA PHE A 270 21.84 1.65 24.27
C PHE A 270 20.92 0.68 23.52
N THR A 271 20.67 -0.50 24.09
CA THR A 271 19.81 -1.51 23.49
C THR A 271 18.37 -1.05 23.38
N ASP A 272 17.85 -0.38 24.41
CA ASP A 272 16.49 0.17 24.43
C ASP A 272 16.32 1.27 23.38
N ALA A 273 17.25 2.22 23.33
CA ALA A 273 17.25 3.27 22.32
C ALA A 273 17.36 2.69 20.91
N PHE A 274 18.22 1.70 20.70
CA PHE A 274 18.41 1.06 19.40
C PHE A 274 17.14 0.39 18.88
N VAL A 275 16.48 -0.45 19.69
CA VAL A 275 15.24 -1.13 19.26
C VAL A 275 14.13 -0.12 19.04
N SER A 276 14.02 0.89 19.91
CA SER A 276 13.04 1.97 19.77
C SER A 276 13.25 2.77 18.48
N GLU A 277 14.49 3.11 18.12
CA GLU A 277 14.82 3.79 16.87
C GLU A 277 14.51 2.92 15.65
N CYS A 278 14.84 1.62 15.69
CA CYS A 278 14.53 0.68 14.61
C CYS A 278 13.01 0.60 14.36
N GLU A 279 12.22 0.37 15.40
CA GLU A 279 10.76 0.30 15.28
C GLU A 279 10.16 1.68 14.93
N GLY A 280 10.76 2.77 15.38
CA GLY A 280 10.40 4.14 15.00
C GLY A 280 10.58 4.38 13.49
N VAL A 281 11.72 4.00 12.92
CA VAL A 281 11.98 4.09 11.46
C VAL A 281 11.00 3.24 10.67
N ILE A 282 10.71 2.01 11.14
CA ILE A 282 9.71 1.13 10.51
C ILE A 282 8.30 1.74 10.57
N SER A 283 7.93 2.34 11.70
CA SER A 283 6.62 2.97 11.91
C SER A 283 6.44 4.23 11.06
N ILE A 284 7.42 5.14 11.06
CA ILE A 284 7.38 6.39 10.27
C ILE A 284 7.24 6.09 8.78
N GLN A 285 7.93 5.08 8.26
CA GLN A 285 7.76 4.66 6.87
C GLN A 285 6.32 4.23 6.57
N ASN A 286 5.68 3.50 7.50
CA ASN A 286 4.28 3.14 7.38
C ASN A 286 3.39 4.40 7.39
N GLU A 287 3.66 5.39 8.24
CA GLU A 287 2.91 6.67 8.32
C GLU A 287 3.09 7.60 7.11
N ALA A 288 4.31 7.73 6.60
CA ALA A 288 4.61 8.52 5.40
C ALA A 288 3.92 7.94 4.15
N TRP A 289 3.73 6.61 4.11
CA TRP A 289 2.87 5.97 3.12
C TRP A 289 1.39 6.23 3.37
N MET A 290 0.94 6.44 4.61
CA MET A 290 -0.47 6.65 4.93
C MET A 290 -0.95 8.07 4.61
N ILE A 291 -0.16 9.11 4.90
CA ILE A 291 -0.51 10.53 4.67
C ILE A 291 -0.69 10.85 3.19
N ARG A 292 0.16 10.30 2.30
CA ARG A 292 0.08 10.67 0.87
C ARG A 292 -1.00 9.96 0.09
N TRP A 293 -1.53 8.86 0.60
CA TRP A 293 -2.67 8.24 -0.04
C TRP A 293 -3.96 9.04 0.20
N THR A 294 -4.05 9.79 1.31
CA THR A 294 -5.18 10.69 1.60
C THR A 294 -5.15 12.03 0.85
N VAL A 295 -4.01 12.43 0.28
CA VAL A 295 -3.82 13.74 -0.40
C VAL A 295 -3.51 13.58 -1.89
N GLY A 296 -3.93 12.48 -2.51
CA GLY A 296 -3.71 12.18 -3.93
C GLY A 296 -5.00 11.90 -4.68
#